data_AF-A0AA92TP75-F1
#
_entry.id   AF-A0AA92TP75-F1
#
_cell.length_a   1.000
_cell.length_b   1.000
_cell.length_c   1.000
_cell.angle_alpha   90.00
_cell.angle_beta   90.00
_cell.angle_gamma   90.00
#
_symmetry.space_group_name_H-M   'P 1'
#
loop_
_entity.id
_entity.type
_entity.pdbx_description
1 polymer ?
#
loop_
_entity_poly.entity_id
_entity_poly.type
_entity_poly.pdbx_seq_one_letter_code
_entity_poly.pdbx_strand_id
1 'polypeptide(L)'
;MKHVNAYPFVGKDYEKGFLNSGKKVLLLGLSHYNEENAGAPCHHTFTQEIVDGFVGGEDASFYRGYTSQTKALLNREISVDDRECVWNQLAFYNFIQFNIARPGVKDTSDEFNSSVSAFKEILEELKPDVIITWGYGLFNRLYPLGEKDGEKLFLANGDEVNTRWFSTGGEDKALMIR
;
A
#
# COMPACT_ATOMS: atom_id res chain seq x y z
N MET A 1 -3.39 -2.09 16.83
CA MET A 1 -4.43 -2.45 15.84
C MET A 1 -5.56 -3.29 16.46
N LYS A 2 -6.84 -2.98 16.18
CA LYS A 2 -8.08 -3.70 16.56
C LYS A 2 -8.97 -4.03 15.35
N HIS A 3 -9.00 -3.18 14.32
CA HIS A 3 -9.86 -3.34 13.15
C HIS A 3 -9.13 -3.92 11.92
N VAL A 4 -7.79 -4.01 11.97
CA VAL A 4 -6.97 -4.63 10.93
C VAL A 4 -7.16 -6.15 10.95
N ASN A 5 -7.62 -6.70 9.82
CA ASN A 5 -7.65 -8.13 9.56
C ASN A 5 -6.30 -8.56 8.96
N ALA A 6 -6.00 -8.20 7.71
CA ALA A 6 -4.70 -8.52 7.11
C ALA A 6 -3.62 -7.56 7.62
N TYR A 7 -2.65 -8.07 8.37
CA TYR A 7 -1.55 -7.27 8.90
C TYR A 7 -0.59 -6.84 7.78
N PRO A 8 -0.01 -5.63 7.87
CA PRO A 8 0.90 -5.14 6.85
C PRO A 8 2.16 -6.01 6.77
N PHE A 9 2.74 -6.08 5.57
CA PHE A 9 4.16 -6.38 5.45
C PHE A 9 4.94 -5.11 5.85
N VAL A 10 5.96 -5.25 6.69
CA VAL A 10 6.85 -4.16 7.10
C VAL A 10 8.28 -4.64 6.92
N GLY A 11 9.02 -4.01 6.01
CA GLY A 11 10.40 -4.38 5.71
C GLY A 11 11.36 -4.13 6.87
N LYS A 12 12.40 -4.96 7.00
CA LYS A 12 13.36 -4.91 8.13
C LYS A 12 14.16 -3.60 8.25
N ASP A 13 14.17 -2.81 7.17
CA ASP A 13 14.87 -1.53 7.04
C ASP A 13 13.90 -0.32 6.96
N TYR A 14 12.59 -0.52 7.18
CA TYR A 14 11.54 0.52 7.06
C TYR A 14 11.84 1.81 7.85
N GLU A 15 12.34 1.69 9.08
CA GLU A 15 12.70 2.84 9.94
C GLU A 15 13.95 3.60 9.48
N LYS A 16 14.72 3.08 8.51
CA LYS A 16 15.81 3.83 7.84
C LYS A 16 15.28 4.75 6.72
N GLY A 17 14.03 4.55 6.32
CA GLY A 17 13.39 5.24 5.21
C GLY A 17 13.88 4.77 3.84
N PHE A 18 13.04 5.01 2.83
CA PHE A 18 13.27 4.51 1.48
C PHE A 18 14.54 5.13 0.86
N LEU A 19 15.42 4.28 0.31
CA LEU A 19 16.74 4.66 -0.22
C LEU A 19 17.65 5.38 0.81
N ASN A 20 17.49 5.10 2.11
CA ASN A 20 18.15 5.78 3.23
C ASN A 20 17.86 7.29 3.32
N SER A 21 16.74 7.74 2.77
CA SER A 21 16.30 9.14 2.85
C SER A 21 15.78 9.57 4.23
N GLY A 22 15.61 8.62 5.16
CA GLY A 22 14.88 8.85 6.42
C GLY A 22 13.37 9.06 6.22
N LYS A 23 12.82 8.83 5.03
CA LYS A 23 11.38 8.94 4.73
C LYS A 23 10.70 7.58 4.60
N LYS A 24 9.73 7.32 5.48
CA LYS A 24 9.04 6.03 5.59
C LYS A 24 7.90 5.94 4.58
N VAL A 25 7.94 4.93 3.72
CA VAL A 25 7.00 4.77 2.59
C VAL A 25 6.03 3.63 2.86
N LEU A 26 4.73 3.92 2.79
CA LEU A 26 3.66 2.93 2.76
C LEU A 26 3.15 2.77 1.32
N LEU A 27 3.41 1.64 0.69
CA LEU A 27 2.78 1.25 -0.57
C LEU A 27 1.39 0.67 -0.26
N LEU A 28 0.34 1.25 -0.85
CA LEU A 28 -1.05 0.96 -0.48
C LEU A 28 -1.82 0.33 -1.65
N GLY A 29 -2.01 -0.99 -1.57
CA GLY A 29 -2.84 -1.79 -2.47
C GLY A 29 -4.33 -1.73 -2.14
N LEU A 30 -5.18 -2.26 -3.02
CA LEU A 30 -6.63 -2.25 -2.84
C LEU A 30 -7.14 -3.42 -1.98
N SER A 31 -6.90 -4.66 -2.37
CA SER A 31 -7.57 -5.84 -1.77
C SER A 31 -6.79 -7.13 -2.00
N HIS A 32 -7.10 -8.15 -1.20
CA HIS A 32 -6.68 -9.54 -1.45
C HIS A 32 -7.73 -10.29 -2.29
N TYR A 33 -7.32 -11.40 -2.91
CA TYR A 33 -8.19 -12.21 -3.77
C TYR A 33 -8.30 -13.65 -3.28
N ASN A 34 -9.53 -14.09 -2.98
CA ASN A 34 -9.87 -15.46 -2.60
C ASN A 34 -11.35 -15.71 -2.93
N GLU A 35 -11.64 -16.58 -3.90
CA GLU A 35 -13.00 -16.82 -4.40
C GLU A 35 -13.83 -17.70 -3.44
N GLU A 36 -13.19 -18.63 -2.76
CA GLU A 36 -13.83 -19.55 -1.81
C GLU A 36 -14.29 -18.84 -0.52
N ASN A 37 -13.61 -17.75 -0.14
CA ASN A 37 -13.84 -17.01 1.11
C ASN A 37 -14.35 -15.58 0.86
N ALA A 38 -14.89 -15.29 -0.33
CA ALA A 38 -15.30 -13.95 -0.73
C ALA A 38 -16.29 -13.30 0.27
N GLY A 39 -16.03 -12.06 0.67
CA GLY A 39 -16.78 -11.31 1.68
C GLY A 39 -16.45 -11.68 3.14
N ALA A 40 -15.70 -12.75 3.40
CA ALA A 40 -15.17 -13.04 4.73
C ALA A 40 -13.94 -12.15 5.04
N PRO A 41 -13.62 -11.88 6.32
CA PRO A 41 -12.37 -11.26 6.74
C PRO A 41 -11.12 -11.90 6.12
N CYS A 42 -10.14 -11.09 5.75
CA CYS A 42 -8.82 -11.58 5.34
C CYS A 42 -8.09 -12.30 6.51
N HIS A 43 -7.27 -13.30 6.20
CA HIS A 43 -6.39 -13.91 7.21
C HIS A 43 -5.27 -12.94 7.62
N HIS A 44 -4.82 -13.03 8.88
CA HIS A 44 -3.87 -12.06 9.46
C HIS A 44 -2.54 -11.97 8.70
N THR A 45 -2.00 -13.09 8.24
CA THR A 45 -0.72 -13.17 7.52
C THR A 45 -0.82 -12.95 6.00
N PHE A 46 -2.02 -12.74 5.44
CA PHE A 46 -2.23 -12.85 3.99
C PHE A 46 -1.43 -11.82 3.15
N THR A 47 -1.22 -10.60 3.67
CA THR A 47 -0.32 -9.63 3.00
C THR A 47 1.15 -10.04 3.09
N GLN A 48 1.55 -10.63 4.22
CA GLN A 48 2.92 -11.01 4.51
C GLN A 48 3.33 -12.21 3.64
N GLU A 49 2.54 -13.29 3.63
CA GLU A 49 2.74 -14.49 2.80
C GLU A 49 2.94 -14.15 1.31
N ILE A 50 2.11 -13.24 0.77
CA ILE A 50 2.19 -12.82 -0.63
C ILE A 50 3.46 -11.99 -0.90
N VAL A 51 3.90 -11.13 0.03
CA VAL A 51 5.15 -10.37 -0.15
C VAL A 51 6.37 -11.25 0.06
N ASP A 52 6.35 -12.16 1.03
CA ASP A 52 7.46 -13.07 1.32
C ASP A 52 7.71 -14.03 0.15
N GLY A 53 6.66 -14.55 -0.50
CA GLY A 53 6.78 -15.30 -1.76
C GLY A 53 7.36 -14.46 -2.90
N PHE A 54 6.88 -13.22 -3.07
CA PHE A 54 7.44 -12.31 -4.08
C PHE A 54 8.93 -12.02 -3.85
N VAL A 55 9.31 -11.69 -2.61
CA VAL A 55 10.68 -11.35 -2.22
C VAL A 55 11.61 -12.57 -2.28
N GLY A 56 11.12 -13.74 -1.86
CA GLY A 56 11.81 -15.04 -1.95
C GLY A 56 12.04 -15.53 -3.39
N GLY A 57 11.57 -14.79 -4.39
CA GLY A 57 11.89 -15.04 -5.80
C GLY A 57 10.89 -15.91 -6.55
N GLU A 58 9.70 -16.16 -5.99
CA GLU A 58 8.64 -16.87 -6.72
C GLU A 58 8.30 -16.18 -8.05
N ASP A 59 7.90 -16.98 -9.04
CA ASP A 59 7.34 -16.50 -10.30
C ASP A 59 5.90 -16.99 -10.45
N ALA A 60 4.98 -16.03 -10.52
CA ALA A 60 3.56 -16.25 -10.71
C ALA A 60 2.95 -15.05 -11.44
N SER A 61 1.89 -15.29 -12.22
CA SER A 61 1.28 -14.26 -13.07
C SER A 61 0.75 -13.05 -12.30
N PHE A 62 0.37 -13.21 -11.02
CA PHE A 62 -0.09 -12.12 -10.16
C PHE A 62 1.05 -11.23 -9.63
N TYR A 63 2.27 -11.76 -9.49
CA TYR A 63 3.45 -10.97 -9.09
C TYR A 63 3.90 -9.94 -10.12
N ARG A 64 3.39 -9.99 -11.36
CA ARG A 64 3.65 -8.96 -12.40
C ARG A 64 3.37 -7.53 -11.92
N GLY A 65 2.36 -7.34 -11.07
CA GLY A 65 2.07 -6.05 -10.46
C GLY A 65 3.17 -5.60 -9.49
N TYR A 66 3.64 -6.51 -8.62
CA TYR A 66 4.71 -6.27 -7.64
C TYR A 66 6.04 -5.95 -8.36
N THR A 67 6.37 -6.71 -9.41
CA THR A 67 7.46 -6.40 -10.35
C THR A 67 7.32 -4.99 -10.94
N SER A 68 6.13 -4.62 -11.44
CA SER A 68 5.89 -3.31 -12.06
C SER A 68 6.06 -2.15 -11.07
N GLN A 69 5.61 -2.29 -9.83
CA GLN A 69 5.80 -1.25 -8.80
C GLN A 69 7.27 -1.16 -8.37
N THR A 70 7.95 -2.29 -8.21
CA THR A 70 9.39 -2.32 -7.89
C THR A 70 10.22 -1.63 -8.97
N LYS A 71 9.88 -1.83 -10.26
CA LYS A 71 10.47 -1.10 -11.40
C LYS A 71 10.18 0.41 -11.35
N ALA A 72 8.94 0.80 -11.03
CA ALA A 72 8.55 2.20 -10.94
C ALA A 72 9.27 2.94 -9.80
N LEU A 73 9.39 2.32 -8.62
CA LEU A 73 10.10 2.86 -7.45
C LEU A 73 11.60 3.05 -7.69
N LEU A 74 12.22 2.20 -8.53
CA LEU A 74 13.65 2.30 -8.89
C LEU A 74 13.91 3.04 -10.22
N ASN A 75 12.86 3.32 -11.00
CA ASN A 75 12.93 3.84 -12.38
C ASN A 75 13.89 3.05 -13.30
N ARG A 76 13.92 1.72 -13.19
CA ARG A 76 14.75 0.82 -14.02
C ARG A 76 14.23 -0.62 -14.06
N GLU A 77 14.85 -1.44 -14.92
CA GLU A 77 14.77 -2.90 -14.85
C GLU A 77 15.38 -3.47 -13.55
N ILE A 78 14.91 -4.64 -13.12
CA ILE A 78 15.19 -5.21 -11.79
C ILE A 78 15.54 -6.71 -11.83
N SER A 79 16.35 -7.16 -10.87
CA SER A 79 16.64 -8.57 -10.57
C SER A 79 15.64 -9.17 -9.54
N VAL A 80 15.95 -10.36 -9.00
CA VAL A 80 15.29 -10.90 -7.79
C VAL A 80 15.83 -10.20 -6.54
N ASP A 81 17.14 -10.01 -6.42
CA ASP A 81 17.79 -9.31 -5.29
C ASP A 81 17.26 -7.88 -5.10
N ASP A 82 16.89 -7.21 -6.21
CA ASP A 82 16.22 -5.91 -6.18
C ASP A 82 14.85 -5.95 -5.47
N ARG A 83 14.13 -7.09 -5.51
CA ARG A 83 12.87 -7.28 -4.76
C ARG A 83 13.15 -7.22 -3.27
N GLU A 84 14.10 -8.01 -2.77
CA GLU A 84 14.48 -7.99 -1.36
C GLU A 84 14.98 -6.59 -0.95
N CYS A 85 15.85 -6.00 -1.77
CA CYS A 85 16.45 -4.68 -1.51
C CYS A 85 15.39 -3.58 -1.37
N VAL A 86 14.43 -3.50 -2.31
CA VAL A 86 13.37 -2.48 -2.30
C VAL A 86 12.37 -2.72 -1.18
N TRP A 87 11.84 -3.94 -1.06
CA TRP A 87 10.70 -4.20 -0.18
C TRP A 87 11.09 -4.14 1.29
N ASN A 88 12.34 -4.46 1.65
CA ASN A 88 12.81 -4.26 3.03
C ASN A 88 12.84 -2.79 3.48
N GLN A 89 12.81 -1.81 2.57
CA GLN A 89 12.86 -0.38 2.90
C GLN A 89 11.47 0.30 2.96
N LEU A 90 10.38 -0.46 2.81
CA LEU A 90 9.01 0.05 2.78
C LEU A 90 8.05 -0.83 3.60
N ALA A 91 6.84 -0.33 3.81
CA ALA A 91 5.71 -1.12 4.25
C ALA A 91 4.71 -1.32 3.11
N PHE A 92 4.01 -2.46 3.08
CA PHE A 92 2.94 -2.74 2.14
C PHE A 92 1.68 -3.22 2.86
N TYR A 93 0.53 -2.69 2.44
CA TYR A 93 -0.78 -2.99 3.00
C TYR A 93 -1.84 -2.95 1.89
N ASN A 94 -2.83 -3.85 1.94
CA ASN A 94 -4.04 -3.73 1.14
C ASN A 94 -5.14 -3.08 1.98
N PHE A 95 -5.81 -2.07 1.44
CA PHE A 95 -6.83 -1.30 2.16
C PHE A 95 -8.01 -2.17 2.62
N ILE A 96 -8.63 -2.95 1.72
CA ILE A 96 -9.83 -3.75 1.99
C ILE A 96 -9.50 -4.96 2.87
N GLN A 97 -10.20 -5.03 4.01
CA GLN A 97 -9.99 -6.04 5.06
C GLN A 97 -10.81 -7.33 4.88
N PHE A 98 -11.40 -7.51 3.70
CA PHE A 98 -12.24 -8.64 3.31
C PHE A 98 -11.72 -9.25 2.00
N ASN A 99 -11.93 -10.55 1.82
CA ASN A 99 -11.53 -11.25 0.60
C ASN A 99 -12.43 -10.83 -0.56
N ILE A 100 -11.84 -10.32 -1.65
CA ILE A 100 -12.59 -10.07 -2.89
C ILE A 100 -12.46 -11.31 -3.77
N ALA A 101 -13.53 -11.71 -4.47
CA ALA A 101 -13.53 -13.01 -5.17
C ALA A 101 -12.36 -13.17 -6.17
N ARG A 102 -12.11 -12.15 -7.00
CA ARG A 102 -11.05 -12.14 -8.02
C ARG A 102 -10.78 -10.73 -8.57
N PRO A 103 -9.65 -10.47 -9.24
CA PRO A 103 -9.37 -9.18 -9.89
C PRO A 103 -10.52 -8.72 -10.80
N GLY A 104 -10.82 -7.42 -10.74
CA GLY A 104 -11.91 -6.79 -11.51
C GLY A 104 -13.30 -6.88 -10.87
N VAL A 105 -13.51 -7.78 -9.89
CA VAL A 105 -14.66 -7.67 -8.97
C VAL A 105 -14.43 -6.49 -8.04
N LYS A 106 -15.49 -5.73 -7.75
CA LYS A 106 -15.44 -4.60 -6.81
C LYS A 106 -15.84 -5.05 -5.42
N ASP A 107 -15.19 -4.47 -4.43
CA ASP A 107 -15.66 -4.40 -3.05
C ASP A 107 -16.97 -3.59 -2.93
N THR A 108 -17.77 -3.93 -1.93
CA THR A 108 -18.99 -3.19 -1.56
C THR A 108 -18.67 -1.92 -0.78
N SER A 109 -19.64 -1.00 -0.70
CA SER A 109 -19.54 0.19 0.14
C SER A 109 -19.27 -0.15 1.61
N ASP A 110 -19.83 -1.25 2.12
CA ASP A 110 -19.73 -1.60 3.53
C ASP A 110 -18.38 -2.25 3.88
N GLU A 111 -17.81 -3.07 2.97
CA GLU A 111 -16.44 -3.55 3.09
C GLU A 111 -15.43 -2.39 3.05
N PHE A 112 -15.63 -1.41 2.15
CA PHE A 112 -14.80 -0.21 2.09
C PHE A 112 -14.89 0.63 3.36
N ASN A 113 -16.12 0.98 3.78
CA ASN A 113 -16.36 1.82 4.95
C ASN A 113 -15.84 1.17 6.24
N SER A 114 -16.02 -0.14 6.41
CA SER A 114 -15.48 -0.90 7.54
C SER A 114 -13.95 -0.92 7.56
N SER A 115 -13.32 -0.91 6.37
CA SER A 115 -11.86 -0.91 6.23
C SER A 115 -11.21 0.46 6.52
N VAL A 116 -11.97 1.56 6.55
CA VAL A 116 -11.44 2.91 6.89
C VAL A 116 -10.83 2.94 8.29
N SER A 117 -11.45 2.27 9.26
CA SER A 117 -10.93 2.21 10.65
C SER A 117 -9.60 1.46 10.72
N ALA A 118 -9.48 0.35 10.00
CA ALA A 118 -8.24 -0.42 9.90
C ALA A 118 -7.11 0.41 9.27
N PHE A 119 -7.39 1.12 8.17
CA PHE A 119 -6.41 1.99 7.52
C PHE A 119 -5.90 3.11 8.45
N LYS A 120 -6.76 3.71 9.29
CA LYS A 120 -6.32 4.70 10.29
C LYS A 120 -5.36 4.11 11.32
N GLU A 121 -5.65 2.91 11.83
CA GLU A 121 -4.74 2.22 12.75
C GLU A 121 -3.38 1.92 12.11
N ILE A 122 -3.34 1.60 10.81
CA ILE A 122 -2.07 1.42 10.08
C ILE A 122 -1.28 2.73 9.96
N LEU A 123 -1.95 3.86 9.78
CA LEU A 123 -1.28 5.18 9.76
C LEU A 123 -0.76 5.58 11.14
N GLU A 124 -1.50 5.30 12.21
CA GLU A 124 -1.10 5.55 13.60
C GLU A 124 0.05 4.64 14.08
N GLU A 125 0.03 3.37 13.67
CA GLU A 125 1.03 2.35 14.05
C GLU A 125 2.35 2.54 13.27
N LEU A 126 2.29 2.64 11.93
CA LEU A 126 3.50 2.68 11.09
C LEU A 126 4.10 4.09 10.97
N LYS A 127 3.28 5.14 11.09
CA LYS A 127 3.66 6.55 10.87
C LYS A 127 4.49 6.78 9.57
N PRO A 128 3.96 6.46 8.38
CA PRO A 128 4.63 6.79 7.12
C PRO A 128 4.74 8.31 6.91
N ASP A 129 5.80 8.76 6.25
CA ASP A 129 5.87 10.11 5.68
C ASP A 129 5.09 10.21 4.36
N VAL A 130 5.06 9.11 3.58
CA VAL A 130 4.49 9.07 2.22
C VAL A 130 3.64 7.81 2.06
N ILE A 131 2.44 7.99 1.50
CA ILE A 131 1.54 6.89 1.10
C ILE A 131 1.51 6.86 -0.43
N ILE A 132 2.05 5.81 -1.04
CA ILE A 132 2.02 5.60 -2.49
C ILE A 132 0.82 4.72 -2.81
N THR A 133 -0.21 5.27 -3.43
CA THR A 133 -1.42 4.52 -3.76
C THR A 133 -1.24 3.69 -5.04
N TRP A 134 -1.65 2.42 -5.01
CA TRP A 134 -1.56 1.51 -6.15
C TRP A 134 -2.68 1.77 -7.16
N GLY A 135 -2.62 2.94 -7.81
CA GLY A 135 -3.46 3.33 -8.94
C GLY A 135 -4.62 4.28 -8.59
N TYR A 136 -4.99 5.10 -9.59
CA TYR A 136 -5.99 6.17 -9.49
C TYR A 136 -7.37 5.71 -8.96
N GLY A 137 -7.75 4.44 -9.13
CA GLY A 137 -9.01 3.90 -8.60
C GLY A 137 -9.09 3.89 -7.07
N LEU A 138 -7.97 3.63 -6.38
CA LEU A 138 -7.91 3.69 -4.91
C LEU A 138 -7.68 5.13 -4.44
N PHE A 139 -6.76 5.85 -5.06
CA PHE A 139 -6.48 7.26 -4.75
C PHE A 139 -7.74 8.13 -4.73
N ASN A 140 -8.57 8.05 -5.77
CA ASN A 140 -9.81 8.83 -5.87
C ASN A 140 -10.83 8.51 -4.76
N ARG A 141 -10.81 7.29 -4.21
CA ARG A 141 -11.69 6.86 -3.10
C ARG A 141 -11.16 7.29 -1.74
N LEU A 142 -9.84 7.36 -1.59
CA LEU A 142 -9.18 7.82 -0.36
C LEU A 142 -9.11 9.34 -0.26
N TYR A 143 -9.04 10.07 -1.39
CA TYR A 143 -8.95 11.53 -1.43
C TYR A 143 -9.90 12.28 -0.47
N PRO A 144 -11.22 11.99 -0.42
CA PRO A 144 -12.14 12.66 0.52
C PRO A 144 -11.95 12.27 2.00
N LEU A 145 -11.15 11.25 2.30
CA LEU A 145 -10.84 10.80 3.67
C LEU A 145 -9.62 11.50 4.28
N GLY A 146 -8.75 12.11 3.45
CA GLY A 146 -7.62 12.92 3.93
C GLY A 146 -8.06 14.31 4.39
N GLU A 147 -7.26 14.97 5.21
CA GLU A 147 -7.61 16.24 5.87
C GLU A 147 -7.69 17.43 4.88
N LYS A 148 -6.64 17.61 4.08
CA LYS A 148 -6.45 18.76 3.20
C LYS A 148 -5.62 18.36 1.98
N ASP A 149 -5.71 19.17 0.93
CA ASP A 149 -4.85 19.02 -0.24
C ASP A 149 -3.38 19.26 0.14
N GLY A 150 -2.48 18.52 -0.51
CA GLY A 150 -1.04 18.67 -0.34
C GLY A 150 -0.42 19.61 -1.36
N GLU A 151 0.89 19.53 -1.50
CA GLU A 151 1.64 20.29 -2.50
C GLU A 151 1.42 19.67 -3.89
N LYS A 152 1.33 20.53 -4.92
CA LYS A 152 1.28 20.09 -6.32
C LYS A 152 2.62 19.45 -6.68
N LEU A 153 2.62 18.15 -6.94
CA LEU A 153 3.78 17.46 -7.51
C LEU A 153 3.64 17.42 -9.03
N PHE A 154 4.77 17.37 -9.73
CA PHE A 154 4.81 17.28 -11.19
C PHE A 154 5.69 16.10 -11.60
N LEU A 155 5.18 15.27 -12.52
CA LEU A 155 5.96 14.19 -13.13
C LEU A 155 6.99 14.75 -14.12
N ALA A 156 7.98 13.93 -14.50
CA ALA A 156 9.04 14.32 -15.43
C ALA A 156 8.54 14.66 -16.85
N ASN A 157 7.30 14.31 -17.21
CA ASN A 157 6.63 14.71 -18.45
C ASN A 157 5.81 16.01 -18.33
N GLY A 158 5.72 16.60 -17.13
CA GLY A 158 4.94 17.82 -16.85
C GLY A 158 3.53 17.59 -16.29
N ASP A 159 3.06 16.34 -16.17
CA ASP A 159 1.72 16.06 -15.62
C ASP A 159 1.65 16.41 -14.12
N GLU A 160 0.59 17.09 -13.70
CA GLU A 160 0.33 17.39 -12.29
C GLU A 160 -0.24 16.17 -11.55
N VAL A 161 0.36 15.85 -10.40
CA VAL A 161 -0.11 14.84 -9.46
C VAL A 161 -0.75 15.54 -8.27
N ASN A 162 -2.06 15.37 -8.14
CA ASN A 162 -2.78 15.75 -6.92
C ASN A 162 -2.23 14.98 -5.72
N THR A 163 -2.15 15.63 -4.56
CA THR A 163 -1.70 15.00 -3.32
C THR A 163 -2.64 15.36 -2.17
N ARG A 164 -2.67 14.53 -1.11
CA ARG A 164 -3.59 14.73 0.03
C ARG A 164 -2.89 14.38 1.34
N TRP A 165 -2.98 15.24 2.35
CA TRP A 165 -2.44 14.98 3.68
C TRP A 165 -3.39 14.12 4.51
N PHE A 166 -2.85 13.11 5.19
CA PHE A 166 -3.53 12.28 6.20
C PHE A 166 -2.81 12.42 7.55
N SER A 167 -3.53 12.39 8.67
CA SER A 167 -2.90 12.26 9.98
C SER A 167 -2.37 10.84 10.21
N THR A 168 -1.23 10.75 10.90
CA THR A 168 -0.63 9.51 11.45
C THR A 168 -0.66 9.52 12.99
N GLY A 169 -1.68 10.17 13.56
CA GLY A 169 -1.88 10.34 14.99
C GLY A 169 -1.07 11.51 15.58
N GLY A 170 -1.74 12.37 16.35
CA GLY A 170 -1.13 13.60 16.89
C GLY A 170 -0.98 14.68 15.82
N GLU A 171 0.15 15.39 15.82
CA GLU A 171 0.47 16.42 14.82
C GLU A 171 1.08 15.84 13.53
N ASP A 172 1.57 14.60 13.57
CA ASP A 172 2.22 13.91 12.46
C ASP A 172 1.27 13.66 11.28
N LYS A 173 1.81 13.73 10.05
CA LYS A 173 1.04 13.56 8.80
C LYS A 173 1.84 12.87 7.70
N ALA A 174 1.13 12.06 6.91
CA ALA A 174 1.62 11.42 5.70
C ALA A 174 1.10 12.12 4.44
N LEU A 175 1.93 12.27 3.41
CA LEU A 175 1.52 12.76 2.10
C LEU A 175 1.10 11.59 1.20
N MET A 176 -0.19 11.54 0.83
CA MET A 176 -0.68 10.57 -0.15
C MET A 176 -0.41 11.05 -1.57
N ILE A 177 0.29 10.21 -2.35
CA ILE A 177 0.67 10.43 -3.75
C ILE A 177 0.26 9.24 -4.63
N ARG A 178 0.49 9.37 -5.95
CA ARG A 178 -0.06 8.49 -6.99
C ARG A 178 0.65 8.69 -8.35
#